data_AF-A0A034WR82-F1
#
_entry.id   AF-A0A034WR82-F1
#
_cell.length_a   1.000
_cell.length_b   1.000
_cell.length_c   1.000
_cell.angle_alpha   90.00
_cell.angle_beta   90.00
_cell.angle_gamma   90.00
#
_symmetry.space_group_name_H-M   'P 1'
#
loop_
_entity.id
_entity.type
_entity.pdbx_description
1 polymer ?
#
loop_
_entity_poly.entity_id
_entity_poly.type
_entity_poly.pdbx_seq_one_letter_code
_entity_poly.pdbx_strand_id
1 'polypeptide(L)'
;MEENKFKHSIKVPTQYRRVAAVLKAALERKKSLKSLIFEEKHARLRGMQAILKQYIDNRGVIDEAITQTKILEENPRLSSALCKILVTELIFGRKKLIGESKPVLTVSQYREKLEANLGGAVDTKNIKGKQTSYWVI
;
A
#
# COMPACT_ATOMS: atom_id res chain seq x y z
N MET A 1 -42.77 10.64 -4.40
CA MET A 1 -41.94 9.93 -3.40
C MET A 1 -40.54 9.87 -3.96
N GLU A 2 -39.69 10.81 -3.56
CA GLU A 2 -38.33 10.93 -4.09
C GLU A 2 -37.45 9.91 -3.38
N GLU A 3 -37.14 8.82 -4.07
CA GLU A 3 -36.20 7.81 -3.58
C GLU A 3 -34.84 8.47 -3.39
N ASN A 4 -34.52 8.83 -2.16
CA ASN A 4 -33.19 9.26 -1.75
C ASN A 4 -32.26 8.03 -1.82
N LYS A 5 -31.90 7.62 -3.05
CA LYS A 5 -30.88 6.62 -3.34
C LYS A 5 -29.56 7.21 -2.88
N PHE A 6 -29.24 7.01 -1.60
CA PHE A 6 -27.92 7.31 -1.04
C PHE A 6 -26.87 6.78 -2.01
N LYS A 7 -26.13 7.68 -2.68
CA LYS A 7 -25.03 7.31 -3.57
C LYS A 7 -24.10 6.38 -2.78
N HIS A 8 -24.18 5.08 -3.06
CA HIS A 8 -23.39 4.10 -2.35
C HIS A 8 -21.92 4.47 -2.53
N SER A 9 -21.24 4.69 -1.41
CA SER A 9 -19.81 5.00 -1.46
C SER A 9 -19.08 3.88 -2.19
N ILE A 10 -18.29 4.25 -3.19
CA ILE A 10 -17.50 3.30 -3.98
C ILE A 10 -16.63 2.50 -3.01
N LYS A 11 -16.82 1.17 -3.01
CA LYS A 11 -16.13 0.28 -2.09
C LYS A 11 -14.66 0.21 -2.44
N VAL A 12 -13.82 0.14 -1.42
CA VAL A 12 -12.39 -0.13 -1.59
C VAL A 12 -12.22 -1.52 -2.21
N PRO A 13 -11.33 -1.69 -3.21
CA PRO A 13 -11.04 -3.00 -3.76
C PRO A 13 -10.71 -4.03 -2.69
N THR A 14 -11.26 -5.24 -2.83
CA THR A 14 -11.16 -6.31 -1.84
C THR A 14 -9.71 -6.63 -1.47
N GLN A 15 -8.79 -6.56 -2.43
CA GLN A 15 -7.37 -6.81 -2.22
C GLN A 15 -6.79 -5.89 -1.13
N TYR A 16 -6.93 -4.57 -1.26
CA TYR A 16 -6.39 -3.62 -0.29
C TYR A 16 -7.09 -3.74 1.06
N ARG A 17 -8.41 -3.92 1.05
CA ARG A 17 -9.18 -4.07 2.28
C ARG A 17 -8.73 -5.30 3.09
N ARG A 18 -8.49 -6.43 2.43
CA ARG A 18 -8.05 -7.68 3.07
C ARG A 18 -6.62 -7.57 3.59
N VAL A 19 -5.71 -7.01 2.79
CA VAL A 19 -4.32 -6.79 3.23
C VAL A 19 -4.26 -5.86 4.44
N ALA A 20 -5.03 -4.78 4.41
CA ALA A 20 -5.12 -3.85 5.54
C ALA A 20 -5.71 -4.52 6.79
N ALA A 21 -6.71 -5.40 6.63
CA ALA A 21 -7.28 -6.16 7.74
C ALA A 21 -6.25 -7.13 8.36
N VAL A 22 -5.47 -7.83 7.52
CA VAL A 22 -4.37 -8.70 7.97
C VAL A 22 -3.29 -7.90 8.69
N LEU A 23 -2.88 -6.76 8.14
CA LEU A 23 -1.90 -5.88 8.79
C LEU A 23 -2.42 -5.38 10.14
N LYS A 24 -3.67 -4.94 10.21
CA LYS A 24 -4.31 -4.50 11.44
C LYS A 24 -4.33 -5.63 12.48
N ALA A 25 -4.75 -6.83 12.07
CA ALA A 25 -4.78 -8.00 12.94
C ALA A 25 -3.38 -8.40 13.44
N ALA A 26 -2.34 -8.25 12.61
CA ALA A 26 -0.96 -8.51 13.02
C ALA A 26 -0.48 -7.53 14.10
N LEU A 27 -0.82 -6.25 13.94
CA LEU A 27 -0.50 -5.20 14.91
C LEU A 27 -1.26 -5.40 16.23
N GLU A 28 -2.55 -5.75 16.18
CA GLU A 28 -3.39 -5.94 17.36
C GLU A 28 -3.11 -7.26 18.10
N ARG A 29 -2.96 -8.37 17.37
CA ARG A 29 -2.88 -9.71 17.98
C ARG A 29 -1.44 -10.19 18.23
N LYS A 30 -0.42 -9.39 17.90
CA LYS A 30 1.01 -9.77 17.89
C LYS A 30 1.28 -11.14 17.21
N LYS A 31 0.41 -11.54 16.27
CA LYS A 31 0.57 -12.77 15.48
C LYS A 31 1.44 -12.50 14.26
N SER A 32 2.15 -13.53 13.80
CA SER A 32 2.98 -13.40 12.60
C SER A 32 2.11 -13.13 11.36
N LEU A 33 2.56 -12.19 10.51
CA LEU A 33 1.89 -11.87 9.25
C LEU A 33 1.75 -13.09 8.34
N LYS A 34 2.74 -13.99 8.32
CA LYS A 34 2.68 -15.23 7.54
C LYS A 34 1.51 -16.12 7.95
N SER A 35 1.28 -16.29 9.25
CA SER A 35 0.17 -17.10 9.77
C SER A 35 -1.17 -16.48 9.39
N LEU A 36 -1.32 -15.15 9.55
CA LEU A 36 -2.57 -14.45 9.23
C LEU A 36 -2.89 -14.47 7.72
N ILE A 37 -1.87 -14.36 6.86
CA ILE A 37 -2.07 -14.49 5.40
C ILE A 37 -2.49 -15.91 5.03
N PHE A 38 -1.95 -16.93 5.70
CA PHE A 38 -2.31 -18.32 5.45
C PHE A 38 -3.74 -18.64 5.91
N GLU A 39 -4.18 -18.05 7.02
CA GLU A 39 -5.58 -18.10 7.48
C GLU A 39 -6.52 -17.41 6.47
N GLU A 40 -6.06 -16.32 5.84
CA GLU A 40 -6.81 -15.59 4.82
C GLU A 40 -6.80 -16.33 3.46
N LYS A 41 -7.71 -17.29 3.26
CA LYS A 41 -7.90 -18.07 2.01
C LYS A 41 -8.39 -17.21 0.83
N HIS A 42 -7.58 -16.28 0.34
CA HIS A 42 -7.92 -15.40 -0.78
C HIS A 42 -7.29 -15.87 -2.10
N ALA A 43 -8.06 -15.83 -3.19
CA ALA A 43 -7.62 -16.23 -4.54
C ALA A 43 -6.42 -15.44 -5.10
N ARG A 44 -5.98 -14.36 -4.42
CA ARG A 44 -4.87 -13.49 -4.84
C ARG A 44 -3.79 -13.37 -3.76
N LEU A 45 -3.54 -14.47 -3.06
CA LEU A 45 -2.61 -14.55 -1.93
C LEU A 45 -1.21 -14.03 -2.28
N ARG A 46 -0.68 -14.35 -3.47
CA ARG A 46 0.63 -13.85 -3.93
C ARG A 46 0.72 -12.32 -3.98
N GLY A 47 -0.33 -11.66 -4.49
CA GLY A 47 -0.38 -10.20 -4.56
C GLY A 47 -0.46 -9.55 -3.17
N MET A 48 -1.17 -10.19 -2.24
CA MET A 48 -1.24 -9.74 -0.85
C MET A 48 0.10 -9.88 -0.14
N GLN A 49 0.77 -11.01 -0.32
CA GLN A 49 2.10 -11.28 0.23
C GLN A 49 3.15 -10.30 -0.30
N ALA A 50 3.12 -9.99 -1.60
CA ALA A 50 4.06 -9.05 -2.21
C ALA A 50 3.95 -7.66 -1.56
N ILE A 51 2.73 -7.13 -1.41
CA ILE A 51 2.51 -5.82 -0.79
C ILE A 51 2.95 -5.82 0.67
N LEU A 52 2.57 -6.86 1.44
CA LEU A 52 2.98 -6.96 2.84
C LEU A 52 4.49 -7.09 3.00
N LYS A 53 5.14 -7.87 2.14
CA LYS A 53 6.59 -8.01 2.16
C LYS A 53 7.26 -6.65 1.92
N GLN A 54 6.83 -5.91 0.90
CA GLN A 54 7.38 -4.59 0.63
C GLN A 54 7.09 -3.58 1.74
N TYR A 55 5.93 -3.67 2.39
CA TYR A 55 5.64 -2.84 3.55
C TYR A 55 6.60 -3.16 4.70
N ILE A 56 6.85 -4.44 5.01
CA ILE A 56 7.78 -4.84 6.08
C ILE A 56 9.21 -4.37 5.75
N ASP A 57 9.67 -4.64 4.54
CA ASP A 57 11.02 -4.30 4.08
C ASP A 57 11.29 -2.79 4.12
N ASN A 58 10.25 -1.96 3.91
CA ASN A 58 10.35 -0.49 3.86
C ASN A 58 9.55 0.20 4.98
N ARG A 59 9.25 -0.50 6.08
CA ARG A 59 8.29 -0.04 7.10
C ARG A 59 8.64 1.33 7.65
N GLY A 60 9.91 1.54 8.00
CA GLY A 60 10.38 2.80 8.59
C GLY A 60 10.14 3.97 7.65
N VAL A 61 10.57 3.81 6.40
CA VAL A 61 10.44 4.81 5.34
C VAL A 61 8.97 5.14 5.04
N ILE A 62 8.09 4.13 5.01
CA ILE A 62 6.65 4.32 4.76
C ILE A 62 5.96 5.01 5.94
N ASP A 63 6.22 4.56 7.16
CA ASP A 63 5.63 5.15 8.37
C ASP A 63 6.10 6.62 8.53
N GLU A 64 7.36 6.92 8.20
CA GLU A 64 7.89 8.28 8.21
C GLU A 64 7.23 9.16 7.15
N ALA A 65 7.13 8.71 5.90
CA ALA A 65 6.46 9.46 4.83
C ALA A 65 4.98 9.76 5.15
N ILE A 66 4.26 8.81 5.76
CA ILE A 66 2.87 9.02 6.20
C ILE A 66 2.79 10.08 7.31
N THR A 67 3.77 10.08 8.22
CA THR A 67 3.83 11.03 9.33
C THR A 67 4.17 12.44 8.83
N GLN A 68 5.17 12.57 7.96
CA GLN A 68 5.59 13.84 7.36
C GLN A 68 4.48 14.46 6.49
N THR A 69 3.75 13.64 5.75
CA THR A 69 2.63 14.12 4.91
C THR A 69 1.36 14.44 5.69
N LYS A 70 1.27 14.07 6.98
CA LYS A 70 0.10 14.26 7.86
C LYS A 70 -1.23 13.79 7.26
N ILE A 71 -1.18 12.86 6.30
CA ILE A 71 -2.35 12.41 5.55
C ILE A 71 -3.44 11.83 6.44
N LEU A 72 -3.06 11.16 7.53
CA LEU A 72 -3.97 10.57 8.52
C LEU A 72 -4.59 11.63 9.45
N GLU A 73 -3.90 12.74 9.71
CA GLU A 73 -4.42 13.85 10.50
C GLU A 73 -5.46 14.64 9.67
N GLU A 74 -5.14 14.92 8.41
CA GLU A 74 -6.06 15.59 7.47
C GLU A 74 -7.27 14.72 7.11
N ASN A 75 -7.13 13.39 7.17
CA ASN A 75 -8.18 12.43 6.82
C ASN A 75 -8.41 11.40 7.95
N PRO A 76 -9.04 11.78 9.07
CA PRO A 76 -9.23 10.89 10.22
C PRO A 76 -10.13 9.68 9.92
N ARG A 77 -10.91 9.74 8.84
CA ARG A 77 -11.72 8.61 8.35
C ARG A 77 -10.91 7.54 7.61
N LEU A 78 -9.66 7.85 7.25
CA LEU A 78 -8.76 6.91 6.60
C LEU A 78 -8.10 5.99 7.64
N SER A 79 -8.32 4.69 7.52
CA SER A 79 -7.66 3.73 8.40
C SER A 79 -6.15 3.76 8.21
N SER A 80 -5.39 3.88 9.30
CA SER A 80 -3.92 3.86 9.28
C SER A 80 -3.36 2.61 8.58
N ALA A 81 -3.90 1.43 8.88
CA ALA A 81 -3.48 0.18 8.23
C ALA A 81 -3.76 0.20 6.72
N LEU A 82 -4.91 0.75 6.29
CA LEU A 82 -5.23 0.87 4.87
C LEU A 82 -4.31 1.88 4.17
N CYS A 83 -4.04 3.01 4.80
CA CYS A 83 -3.13 4.04 4.27
C CYS A 83 -1.75 3.45 4.00
N LYS A 84 -1.16 2.74 4.98
CA LYS A 84 0.15 2.09 4.85
C LYS A 84 0.22 1.17 3.62
N ILE A 85 -0.80 0.34 3.43
CA ILE A 85 -0.88 -0.59 2.29
C ILE A 85 -1.02 0.15 0.96
N LEU A 86 -1.86 1.19 0.89
CA LEU A 86 -2.04 1.98 -0.33
C LEU A 86 -0.75 2.73 -0.70
N VAL A 87 -0.08 3.36 0.27
CA VAL A 87 1.21 4.03 0.05
C VAL A 87 2.26 3.03 -0.42
N THR A 88 2.34 1.86 0.20
CA THR A 88 3.27 0.80 -0.21
C THR A 88 3.06 0.41 -1.68
N GLU A 89 1.81 0.14 -2.09
CA GLU A 89 1.51 -0.25 -3.48
C GLU A 89 1.78 0.90 -4.47
N LEU A 90 1.54 2.14 -4.05
CA LEU A 90 1.73 3.34 -4.86
C LEU A 90 3.21 3.68 -5.08
N ILE A 91 4.09 3.34 -4.15
CA ILE A 91 5.52 3.68 -4.22
C ILE A 91 6.37 2.48 -4.65
N PHE A 92 6.26 1.38 -3.91
CA PHE A 92 7.13 0.21 -4.05
C PHE A 92 6.52 -0.90 -4.90
N GLY A 93 5.19 -0.96 -4.94
CA GLY A 93 4.43 -1.99 -5.65
C GLY A 93 4.27 -1.67 -7.14
N ARG A 94 3.03 -1.65 -7.61
CA ARG A 94 2.70 -1.41 -9.02
C ARG A 94 2.79 0.04 -9.46
N LYS A 95 3.12 0.96 -8.54
CA LYS A 95 3.13 2.41 -8.77
C LYS A 95 1.80 3.00 -9.25
N LYS A 96 0.73 2.23 -9.05
CA LYS A 96 -0.62 2.56 -9.48
C LYS A 96 -1.61 1.88 -8.55
N LEU A 97 -2.55 2.67 -8.05
CA LEU A 97 -3.69 2.15 -7.31
C LEU A 97 -4.83 1.80 -8.27
N ILE A 98 -5.58 0.77 -7.91
CA ILE A 98 -6.76 0.35 -8.66
C ILE A 98 -8.01 0.75 -7.88
N GLY A 99 -9.05 1.14 -8.61
CA GLY A 99 -10.34 1.55 -8.04
C GLY A 99 -10.43 3.05 -7.74
N GLU A 100 -11.68 3.50 -7.60
CA GLU A 100 -12.05 4.91 -7.46
C GLU A 100 -12.67 5.20 -6.09
N SER A 101 -12.33 4.36 -5.10
CA SER A 101 -12.81 4.58 -3.74
C SER A 101 -12.15 5.82 -3.14
N LYS A 102 -12.88 6.54 -2.30
CA LYS A 102 -12.36 7.74 -1.60
C LYS A 102 -10.96 7.55 -1.02
N PRO A 103 -10.65 6.51 -0.22
CA PRO A 103 -9.30 6.35 0.33
C PRO A 103 -8.22 6.11 -0.73
N VAL A 104 -8.57 5.46 -1.86
CA VAL A 104 -7.63 5.26 -2.97
C VAL A 104 -7.33 6.59 -3.65
N LEU A 105 -8.36 7.39 -3.93
CA LEU A 105 -8.21 8.72 -4.54
C LEU A 105 -7.44 9.66 -3.62
N THR A 106 -7.75 9.67 -2.32
CA THR A 106 -7.01 10.47 -1.33
C THR A 106 -5.52 10.12 -1.37
N VAL A 107 -5.15 8.84 -1.20
CA VAL A 107 -3.71 8.48 -1.23
C VAL A 107 -3.07 8.79 -2.58
N SER A 108 -3.79 8.64 -3.69
CA SER A 108 -3.30 9.02 -5.01
C SER A 108 -3.05 10.53 -5.16
N GLN A 109 -3.82 11.39 -4.50
CA GLN A 109 -3.60 12.84 -4.51
C GLN A 109 -2.36 13.25 -3.70
N TYR A 110 -2.03 12.49 -2.66
CA TYR A 110 -0.82 12.73 -1.85
C TYR A 110 0.43 12.10 -2.48
N ARG A 111 0.32 11.51 -3.68
CA ARG A 111 1.44 10.84 -4.35
C ARG A 111 2.69 11.70 -4.41
N GLU A 112 2.58 12.92 -4.93
CA GLU A 112 3.73 13.81 -5.10
C GLU A 112 4.36 14.18 -3.76
N LYS A 113 3.53 14.46 -2.74
CA LYS A 113 4.02 14.73 -1.38
C LYS A 113 4.72 13.51 -0.79
N LEU A 114 4.16 12.32 -0.96
CA LEU A 114 4.76 11.07 -0.50
C LEU A 114 6.09 10.84 -1.21
N GLU A 115 6.12 10.91 -2.54
CA GLU A 115 7.32 10.74 -3.35
C GLU A 115 8.41 11.78 -3.00
N ALA A 116 8.05 13.04 -2.73
CA ALA A 116 9.00 14.08 -2.30
C ALA A 116 9.62 13.79 -0.93
N ASN A 117 8.82 13.32 0.04
CA ASN A 117 9.31 12.93 1.36
C ASN A 117 10.12 11.62 1.33
N LEU A 118 9.89 10.79 0.31
CA LEU A 118 10.66 9.59 0.02
C LEU A 118 11.90 9.89 -0.86
N GLY A 119 11.92 11.04 -1.52
CA GLY A 119 12.86 11.49 -2.57
C GLY A 119 14.28 11.82 -2.11
N GLY A 120 14.67 11.38 -0.92
CA GLY A 120 16.07 11.14 -0.58
C GLY A 120 16.54 9.70 -0.84
N ALA A 121 15.62 8.75 -1.08
CA ALA A 121 15.90 7.32 -1.11
C ALA A 121 15.42 6.56 -2.37
N VAL A 122 14.63 7.18 -3.25
CA VAL A 122 14.00 6.48 -4.41
C VAL A 122 14.67 6.82 -5.76
N ASP A 123 15.62 7.74 -5.80
CA ASP A 123 16.42 8.04 -6.99
C ASP A 123 17.66 7.15 -7.13
N THR A 124 17.51 5.84 -7.31
CA THR A 124 18.59 5.01 -7.91
C THR A 124 18.14 3.68 -8.53
N LYS A 125 17.03 3.63 -9.27
CA LYS A 125 16.79 2.52 -10.22
C LYS A 125 16.41 3.02 -11.61
N ASN A 126 17.27 3.86 -12.16
CA ASN A 126 17.44 3.96 -13.60
C ASN A 126 18.90 4.30 -13.94
N ILE A 127 19.76 3.27 -13.95
CA ILE A 127 20.98 3.32 -14.76
C ILE A 127 21.13 1.99 -15.49
N LYS A 128 20.66 2.02 -16.74
CA LYS A 128 21.22 1.42 -17.95
C LYS A 128 21.50 -0.09 -17.95
N GLY A 129 20.89 -0.75 -18.94
CA GLY A 129 21.30 -2.08 -19.35
C GLY A 129 22.78 -2.15 -19.72
N LYS A 130 23.36 -3.33 -19.48
CA LYS A 130 24.23 -4.01 -20.45
C LYS A 130 24.14 -5.50 -20.18
N GLN A 131 23.58 -6.17 -21.17
CA GLN A 131 23.88 -7.55 -21.54
C GLN A 131 25.40 -7.68 -21.76
N THR A 132 26.07 -8.51 -20.95
CA THR A 132 27.30 -9.24 -21.29
C THR A 132 27.38 -10.41 -20.30
N SER A 133 27.01 -11.63 -20.66
CA SER A 133 27.89 -12.63 -21.28
C SER A 133 29.29 -12.63 -20.69
N TYR A 134 29.62 -13.59 -19.81
CA TYR A 134 30.89 -14.31 -19.85
C TYR A 134 30.73 -15.64 -19.08
N TRP A 135 30.85 -16.73 -19.85
CA TRP A 135 31.33 -18.02 -19.40
C TRP A 135 32.84 -17.92 -19.06
N VAL A 136 33.38 -18.98 -18.42
CA VAL A 136 34.82 -19.32 -18.25
C VAL A 136 35.44 -18.60 -17.03
N ILE A 137 36.00 -19.27 -16.00
CA ILE A 137 36.79 -20.51 -15.89
C ILE A 137 36.28 -21.34 -14.70
#